data_AF-A0A955RH02-F1
#
_entry.id   AF-A0A955RH02-F1
#
_cell.length_a   1.000
_cell.length_b   1.000
_cell.length_c   1.000
_cell.angle_alpha   90.00
_cell.angle_beta   90.00
_cell.angle_gamma   90.00
#
_symmetry.space_group_name_H-M   'P 1'
#
loop_
_entity.id
_entity.type
_entity.pdbx_description
1 polymer ?
#
loop_
_entity_poly.entity_id
_entity_poly.type
_entity_poly.pdbx_seq_one_letter_code
_entity_poly.pdbx_strand_id
1 'polypeptide(L)'
;MWWLMSVALASGSPMQGPPGRGPHPGPPDPTHLVDRAEQVGLPAATVDAMRQLVTQAEPSLDASSEECMTARRAIREAMDAGDREAAMAASSELAVVEEQARELRLGLELDLRALLTDEQWEQLRPPRPPQDGSGGDRRRPPPR
;
A
#
# COMPACT_ATOMS: atom_id res chain seq x y z
N MET A 1 -15.79 60.86 14.90
CA MET A 1 -14.76 60.42 13.93
C MET A 1 -14.53 58.93 14.21
N TRP A 2 -15.16 57.95 13.53
CA TRP A 2 -14.99 57.55 12.11
C TRP A 2 -13.53 57.68 11.72
N TRP A 3 -12.75 56.59 11.58
CA TRP A 3 -12.84 55.63 10.47
C TRP A 3 -12.63 54.15 10.85
N LEU A 4 -13.44 53.30 10.21
CA LEU A 4 -13.21 51.89 9.95
C LEU A 4 -12.12 51.75 8.88
N MET A 5 -11.16 50.85 9.06
CA MET A 5 -10.31 50.34 7.98
C MET A 5 -10.35 48.82 8.01
N SER A 6 -11.19 48.28 7.12
CA SER A 6 -11.19 46.90 6.68
C SER A 6 -9.89 46.61 5.92
N VAL A 7 -9.15 45.57 6.32
CA VAL A 7 -8.13 44.96 5.45
C VAL A 7 -8.76 43.72 4.83
N ALA A 8 -8.78 43.74 3.50
CA ALA A 8 -9.34 42.73 2.64
C ALA A 8 -8.66 41.36 2.83
N LEU A 9 -9.48 40.31 2.86
CA LEU A 9 -9.04 38.94 2.62
C LEU A 9 -8.40 38.88 1.24
N ALA A 10 -7.10 38.62 1.19
CA ALA A 10 -6.46 38.09 0.00
C ALA A 10 -6.85 36.62 -0.13
N SER A 11 -7.79 36.35 -1.03
CA SER A 11 -8.17 35.02 -1.49
C SER A 11 -6.98 34.37 -2.22
N GLY A 12 -6.04 33.81 -1.45
CA GLY A 12 -5.03 32.90 -1.98
C GLY A 12 -5.71 31.56 -2.27
N SER A 13 -6.04 31.32 -3.53
CA SER A 13 -6.46 29.99 -4.01
C SER A 13 -5.44 28.95 -3.55
N PRO A 14 -5.83 27.88 -2.84
CA PRO A 14 -4.93 26.77 -2.62
C PRO A 14 -4.61 26.19 -3.99
N MET A 15 -3.37 26.39 -4.46
CA MET A 15 -2.82 25.55 -5.52
C MET A 15 -2.93 24.12 -5.04
N GLN A 16 -3.95 23.41 -5.52
CA GLN A 16 -3.98 21.97 -5.54
C GLN A 16 -2.72 21.56 -6.31
N GLY A 17 -1.70 21.14 -5.56
CA GLY A 17 -0.58 20.41 -6.13
C GLY A 17 -1.12 19.21 -6.92
N PRO A 18 -0.35 18.71 -7.90
CA PRO A 18 -0.75 17.53 -8.64
C PRO A 18 -1.16 16.45 -7.64
N PRO A 19 -2.27 15.72 -7.88
CA PRO A 19 -2.73 14.69 -6.97
C PRO A 19 -1.54 13.78 -6.69
N GLY A 20 -1.10 13.77 -5.43
CA GLY A 20 -0.08 12.84 -4.97
C GLY A 20 -0.50 11.48 -5.49
N ARG A 21 0.41 10.80 -6.19
CA ARG A 21 0.20 9.41 -6.62
C ARG A 21 -0.39 8.70 -5.41
N GLY A 22 -1.66 8.31 -5.52
CA GLY A 22 -2.36 7.58 -4.46
C GLY A 22 -1.52 6.37 -4.06
N PRO A 23 -1.76 5.79 -2.88
CA PRO A 23 -1.03 4.63 -2.41
C PRO A 23 -0.92 3.66 -3.58
N HIS A 24 0.31 3.43 -4.05
CA HIS A 24 0.57 2.46 -5.09
C HIS A 24 -0.13 1.19 -4.58
N PRO A 25 -1.11 0.63 -5.31
CA PRO A 25 -1.68 -0.64 -4.91
C PRO A 25 -0.48 -1.57 -4.88
N GLY A 26 -0.09 -1.96 -3.66
CA GLY A 26 0.89 -3.00 -3.49
C GLY A 26 0.42 -4.23 -4.26
N PRO A 27 1.30 -5.23 -4.44
CA PRO A 27 0.82 -6.54 -4.88
C PRO A 27 -0.45 -6.90 -4.08
N PRO A 28 -1.47 -7.46 -4.75
CA PRO A 28 -2.71 -7.85 -4.07
C PRO A 28 -2.34 -8.68 -2.84
N ASP A 29 -3.01 -8.40 -1.72
CA ASP A 29 -2.78 -9.14 -0.49
C ASP A 29 -2.84 -10.65 -0.78
N PRO A 30 -1.79 -11.44 -0.45
CA PRO A 30 -1.75 -12.87 -0.74
C PRO A 30 -2.94 -13.63 -0.13
N THR A 31 -3.59 -13.10 0.90
CA THR A 31 -4.83 -13.64 1.46
C THR A 31 -5.97 -13.71 0.44
N HIS A 32 -6.06 -12.77 -0.51
CA HIS A 32 -7.06 -12.77 -1.58
C HIS A 32 -6.81 -13.81 -2.68
N LEU A 33 -5.63 -14.45 -2.70
CA LEU A 33 -5.32 -15.47 -3.70
C LEU A 33 -6.15 -16.74 -3.50
N VAL A 34 -6.54 -17.05 -2.26
CA VAL A 34 -7.41 -18.20 -1.95
C VAL A 34 -8.80 -17.98 -2.53
N ASP A 35 -9.40 -16.81 -2.29
CA ASP A 35 -10.71 -16.46 -2.86
C ASP A 35 -10.68 -16.48 -4.39
N ARG A 36 -9.58 -16.03 -4.98
CA ARG A 36 -9.41 -16.06 -6.44
C ARG A 36 -9.20 -17.48 -6.98
N ALA A 37 -8.50 -18.33 -6.25
CA ALA A 37 -8.33 -19.74 -6.59
C ALA A 37 -9.67 -20.49 -6.63
N GLU A 38 -10.58 -20.17 -5.70
CA GLU A 38 -11.95 -20.68 -5.71
C GLU A 38 -12.73 -20.16 -6.94
N GLN A 39 -12.60 -18.88 -7.26
CA GLN A 39 -13.31 -18.26 -8.40
C GLN A 39 -12.87 -18.80 -9.76
N VAL A 40 -11.57 -19.09 -9.95
CA VAL A 40 -11.06 -19.66 -11.21
C VAL A 40 -11.23 -21.19 -11.28
N GLY A 41 -11.72 -21.81 -10.21
CA GLY A 41 -12.01 -23.24 -10.17
C GLY A 41 -10.76 -24.12 -10.05
N LEU A 42 -9.76 -23.70 -9.28
CA LEU A 42 -8.63 -24.57 -8.97
C LEU A 42 -9.09 -25.83 -8.20
N PRO A 43 -8.34 -26.95 -8.29
CA PRO A 43 -8.70 -28.18 -7.58
C PRO A 43 -8.86 -27.94 -6.08
N ALA A 44 -9.87 -28.57 -5.45
CA ALA A 44 -10.15 -28.40 -4.02
C ALA A 44 -8.92 -28.66 -3.13
N ALA A 45 -8.14 -29.70 -3.44
CA ALA A 45 -6.91 -30.00 -2.70
C ALA A 45 -5.86 -28.87 -2.77
N THR A 46 -5.79 -28.16 -3.90
CA THR A 46 -4.90 -26.99 -4.06
C THR A 46 -5.41 -25.81 -3.25
N VAL A 47 -6.71 -25.52 -3.31
CA VAL A 47 -7.34 -24.44 -2.54
C VAL A 47 -7.17 -24.69 -1.03
N ASP A 48 -7.37 -25.92 -0.57
CA ASP A 48 -7.19 -26.30 0.84
C ASP A 48 -5.73 -26.11 1.30
N ALA A 49 -4.76 -26.48 0.48
CA ALA A 49 -3.34 -26.27 0.78
C ALA A 49 -2.99 -24.77 0.86
N MET A 50 -3.50 -23.95 -0.08
CA MET A 50 -3.32 -22.50 -0.02
C MET A 50 -3.95 -21.89 1.23
N ARG A 51 -5.17 -22.33 1.58
CA ARG A 51 -5.88 -21.89 2.79
C ARG A 51 -5.09 -22.21 4.05
N GLN A 52 -4.49 -23.39 4.14
CA GLN A 52 -3.65 -23.77 5.26
C GLN A 52 -2.42 -22.85 5.42
N LEU A 53 -1.73 -22.52 4.33
CA LEU A 53 -0.60 -21.58 4.37
C LEU A 53 -1.04 -20.20 4.85
N VAL A 54 -2.15 -19.69 4.33
CA VAL A 54 -2.70 -18.40 4.73
C VAL A 54 -3.08 -18.41 6.21
N THR A 55 -3.81 -19.43 6.69
CA THR A 55 -4.19 -19.55 8.11
C THR A 55 -2.98 -19.66 9.04
N GLN A 56 -1.88 -20.29 8.59
CA GLN A 56 -0.64 -20.34 9.38
C GLN A 56 0.07 -18.99 9.43
N ALA A 57 -0.01 -18.19 8.36
CA ALA A 57 0.65 -16.89 8.27
C ALA A 57 -0.17 -15.74 8.89
N GLU A 58 -1.49 -15.88 8.94
CA GLU A 58 -2.45 -14.85 9.41
C GLU A 58 -2.09 -14.25 10.78
N PRO A 59 -1.76 -15.03 11.83
CA PRO A 59 -1.40 -14.45 13.13
C PRO A 59 -0.17 -13.53 13.07
N SER A 60 0.83 -13.89 12.25
CA SER A 60 2.06 -13.11 12.09
C SER A 60 1.81 -11.83 11.27
N LEU A 61 0.96 -11.93 10.24
CA LEU A 61 0.57 -10.78 9.42
C LEU A 61 -0.27 -9.78 10.23
N ASP A 62 -1.20 -10.27 11.04
CA ASP A 62 -2.03 -9.45 11.93
C ASP A 62 -1.18 -8.74 12.98
N ALA A 63 -0.29 -9.47 13.67
CA ALA A 63 0.63 -8.88 14.64
C ALA A 63 1.47 -7.76 14.01
N SER A 64 2.04 -8.00 12.84
CA SER A 64 2.84 -7.00 12.13
C SER A 64 2.02 -5.77 11.70
N SER A 65 0.74 -5.96 11.34
CA SER A 65 -0.20 -4.87 11.05
C SER A 65 -0.51 -4.02 12.28
N GLU A 66 -0.74 -4.65 13.43
CA GLU A 66 -0.96 -3.98 14.71
C GLU A 66 0.28 -3.20 15.19
N GLU A 67 1.47 -3.77 15.00
CA GLU A 67 2.75 -3.09 15.28
C GLU A 67 2.95 -1.87 14.39
N CYS A 68 2.68 -1.97 13.08
CA CYS A 68 2.72 -0.83 12.15
C CYS A 68 1.75 0.28 12.59
N MET A 69 0.53 -0.07 12.97
CA MET A 69 -0.48 0.87 13.46
C MET A 69 -0.02 1.56 14.75
N THR A 70 0.62 0.81 15.65
CA THR A 70 1.12 1.31 16.92
C THR A 70 2.29 2.26 16.72
N ALA A 71 3.27 1.92 15.88
CA ALA A 71 4.39 2.81 15.57
C ALA A 71 3.91 4.10 14.88
N ARG A 72 2.95 4.02 13.95
CA ARG A 72 2.33 5.21 13.32
C ARG A 72 1.63 6.12 14.31
N ARG A 73 0.95 5.55 15.31
CA ARG A 73 0.33 6.30 16.41
C ARG A 73 1.39 6.96 17.28
N ALA A 74 2.47 6.27 17.63
CA ALA A 74 3.56 6.84 18.41
C ALA A 74 4.23 8.04 17.70
N ILE A 75 4.43 7.96 16.38
CA ILE A 75 4.93 9.10 15.59
C ILE A 75 3.97 10.29 15.70
N ARG A 76 2.65 10.05 15.57
CA ARG A 76 1.65 11.12 15.68
C ARG A 76 1.66 11.76 17.06
N GLU A 77 1.66 10.97 18.12
CA GLU A 77 1.69 11.45 19.50
C GLU A 77 2.95 12.27 19.78
N ALA A 78 4.12 11.82 19.29
CA ALA A 78 5.37 12.57 19.42
C ALA A 78 5.35 13.90 18.63
N MET A 79 4.79 13.91 17.43
CA MET A 79 4.61 15.14 16.64
C MET A 79 3.67 16.13 17.33
N ASP A 80 2.56 15.64 17.88
CA ASP A 80 1.58 16.47 18.61
C ASP A 80 2.19 17.05 19.90
N ALA A 81 3.10 16.32 20.55
CA ALA A 81 3.87 16.79 21.70
C ALA A 81 5.05 17.71 21.33
N GLY A 82 5.39 17.86 20.04
CA GLY A 82 6.56 18.60 19.58
C GLY A 82 7.90 17.91 19.89
N ASP A 83 7.88 16.62 20.21
CA ASP A 83 9.06 15.82 20.52
C ASP A 83 9.66 15.22 19.24
N ARG A 84 10.65 15.93 18.69
CA ARG A 84 11.35 15.50 17.49
C ARG A 84 12.12 14.20 17.69
N GLU A 85 12.72 13.98 18.86
CA GLU A 85 13.56 12.80 19.09
C GLU A 85 12.69 11.54 19.14
N ALA A 86 11.59 11.59 19.90
CA ALA A 86 10.62 10.51 19.95
C ALA A 86 10.00 10.22 18.58
N ALA A 87 9.66 11.26 17.80
CA ALA A 87 9.08 11.08 16.46
C ALA A 87 10.06 10.37 15.50
N MET A 88 11.36 10.72 15.56
CA MET A 88 12.39 10.09 14.73
C MET A 88 12.67 8.65 15.15
N ALA A 89 12.66 8.37 16.46
CA ALA A 89 12.82 7.01 16.99
C ALA A 89 11.66 6.11 16.55
N ALA A 90 10.41 6.55 16.76
CA ALA A 90 9.22 5.81 16.33
C ALA A 90 9.14 5.64 14.80
N SER A 91 9.65 6.61 14.02
CA SER A 91 9.75 6.47 12.56
C SER A 91 10.76 5.41 12.14
N SER A 92 11.84 5.24 12.89
CA SER A 92 12.85 4.23 12.60
C SER A 92 12.33 2.84 12.96
N GLU A 93 11.60 2.72 14.07
CA GLU A 93 10.88 1.50 14.45
C GLU A 93 9.83 1.11 13.41
N LEU A 94 9.02 2.07 12.93
CA LEU A 94 8.05 1.82 11.86
C LEU A 94 8.72 1.24 10.61
N ALA A 95 9.89 1.74 10.22
CA ALA A 95 10.60 1.24 9.05
C ALA A 95 11.04 -0.22 9.22
N VAL A 96 11.46 -0.61 10.43
CA VAL A 96 11.82 -2.01 10.74
C VAL A 96 10.60 -2.92 10.64
N VAL A 97 9.49 -2.53 11.26
CA VAL A 97 8.25 -3.31 11.25
C VAL A 97 7.68 -3.42 9.82
N GLU A 98 7.70 -2.34 9.04
CA GLU A 98 7.24 -2.35 7.65
C GLU A 98 8.10 -3.27 6.75
N GLU A 99 9.40 -3.38 7.02
CA GLU A 99 10.26 -4.33 6.30
C GLU A 99 9.94 -5.77 6.69
N GLN A 100 9.77 -6.05 7.99
CA GLN A 100 9.35 -7.37 8.47
C GLN A 100 7.99 -7.78 7.91
N ALA A 101 7.02 -6.86 7.85
CA ALA A 101 5.71 -7.08 7.23
C ALA A 101 5.85 -7.47 5.75
N ARG A 102 6.77 -6.81 5.03
CA ARG A 102 7.05 -7.11 3.62
C ARG A 102 7.68 -8.48 3.46
N GLU A 103 8.64 -8.84 4.31
CA GLU A 103 9.28 -10.16 4.30
C GLU A 103 8.26 -11.28 4.55
N LEU A 104 7.35 -11.13 5.52
CA LEU A 104 6.29 -12.10 5.79
C LEU A 104 5.36 -12.28 4.59
N ARG A 105 4.92 -11.18 3.97
CA ARG A 105 4.06 -11.22 2.77
C ARG A 105 4.77 -11.86 1.58
N LEU A 106 6.04 -11.52 1.36
CA LEU A 106 6.83 -12.08 0.28
C LEU A 106 7.06 -13.58 0.50
N GLY A 107 7.37 -14.00 1.73
CA GLY A 107 7.49 -15.41 2.09
C GLY A 107 6.21 -16.18 1.77
N LEU A 108 5.06 -15.67 2.20
CA LEU A 108 3.75 -16.29 1.90
C LEU A 108 3.48 -16.33 0.38
N GLU A 109 3.77 -15.25 -0.36
CA GLU A 109 3.60 -15.24 -1.83
C GLU A 109 4.47 -16.31 -2.51
N LEU A 110 5.72 -16.47 -2.06
CA LEU A 110 6.64 -17.49 -2.58
C LEU A 110 6.18 -18.91 -2.25
N ASP A 111 5.68 -19.14 -1.03
CA ASP A 111 5.14 -20.44 -0.61
C ASP A 111 3.89 -20.81 -1.43
N LEU A 112 2.98 -19.85 -1.64
CA LEU A 112 1.80 -20.03 -2.50
C LEU A 112 2.21 -20.29 -3.95
N ARG A 113 3.21 -19.57 -4.47
CA ARG A 113 3.75 -19.78 -5.82
C ARG A 113 4.33 -21.18 -6.00
N ALA A 114 4.96 -21.73 -4.98
CA ALA A 114 5.54 -23.07 -5.01
C ALA A 114 4.49 -24.19 -5.07
N LEU A 115 3.25 -23.95 -4.61
CA LEU A 115 2.13 -24.89 -4.71
C LEU A 115 1.50 -24.95 -6.12
N LEU A 116 1.75 -23.94 -6.95
CA LEU A 116 0.98 -23.70 -8.17
C LEU A 116 1.85 -23.88 -9.42
N THR A 117 1.26 -24.40 -10.50
CA THR A 117 1.92 -24.34 -11.81
C THR A 117 1.97 -22.90 -12.31
N ASP A 118 2.82 -22.66 -13.30
CA ASP A 118 2.96 -21.34 -13.93
C ASP A 118 1.63 -20.86 -14.52
N GLU A 119 0.86 -21.77 -15.16
CA GLU A 119 -0.46 -21.48 -15.70
C GLU A 119 -1.47 -21.13 -14.61
N GLN A 120 -1.48 -21.88 -13.50
CA GLN A 120 -2.38 -21.60 -12.38
C GLN A 120 -2.03 -20.26 -11.73
N TRP A 121 -0.75 -19.97 -11.54
CA TRP A 121 -0.29 -18.71 -10.98
C TRP A 121 -0.71 -17.50 -11.82
N GLU A 122 -0.59 -17.59 -13.15
CA GLU A 122 -1.02 -16.51 -14.05
C GLU A 122 -2.54 -16.31 -14.04
N GLN A 123 -3.33 -17.35 -13.79
CA GLN A 123 -4.80 -17.21 -13.60
C GLN A 123 -5.16 -16.44 -12.32
N LEU A 124 -4.34 -16.56 -11.27
CA LEU A 124 -4.56 -15.88 -10.00
C LEU A 124 -4.14 -14.42 -10.01
N ARG A 125 -3.27 -13.99 -10.94
CA ARG A 125 -2.89 -12.58 -11.03
C ARG A 125 -4.10 -11.70 -11.36
N PRO A 126 -4.25 -10.53 -10.68
CA PRO A 126 -5.23 -9.55 -11.12
C PRO A 126 -4.89 -9.11 -12.56
N PRO A 127 -5.89 -8.81 -13.40
CA PRO A 127 -5.63 -8.34 -14.74
C PRO A 127 -4.70 -7.13 -14.68
N ARG A 128 -3.56 -7.19 -15.39
CA ARG A 128 -2.69 -6.03 -15.48
C ARG A 128 -3.54 -4.88 -16.04
N PRO A 129 -3.56 -3.70 -15.40
CA PRO A 129 -4.17 -2.55 -16.03
C PRO A 129 -3.53 -2.38 -17.42
N PRO A 130 -4.29 -1.92 -18.43
CA PRO A 130 -3.70 -1.61 -19.73
C PRO A 130 -2.47 -0.74 -19.46
N GLN A 131 -1.32 -1.17 -19.98
CA GLN A 131 -0.15 -0.32 -20.01
C GLN A 131 -0.51 0.80 -20.98
N ASP A 132 -1.17 1.84 -20.48
CA ASP A 132 -1.37 3.06 -21.21
C ASP A 132 0.03 3.51 -21.60
N GLY A 133 0.36 3.37 -22.88
CA GLY A 133 1.58 3.84 -23.51
C GLY A 133 1.69 5.37 -23.50
N SER A 134 1.17 6.05 -22.48
CA SER A 134 1.31 7.47 -22.22
C SER A 134 2.68 7.79 -21.62
N GLY A 135 3.72 7.17 -22.17
CA GLY A 135 5.03 7.78 -22.36
C GLY A 135 5.08 8.55 -23.69
N GLY A 136 3.93 9.04 -24.18
CA GLY A 136 3.81 9.91 -25.34
C GLY A 136 4.61 11.19 -25.13
N ASP A 137 5.82 11.17 -25.67
CA ASP A 137 6.66 12.27 -26.10
C ASP A 137 6.13 13.69 -25.79
N ARG A 138 6.43 14.20 -24.59
CA ARG A 138 6.21 15.61 -24.22
C ARG A 138 7.19 16.58 -24.91
N ARG A 139 7.79 16.21 -26.05
CA ARG A 139 8.72 17.07 -26.80
C ARG A 139 8.29 17.37 -28.23
N ARG A 140 7.00 17.28 -28.57
CA ARG A 140 6.50 17.96 -29.77
C ARG A 140 6.08 19.39 -29.46
N PRO A 141 6.82 20.42 -29.90
CA PRO A 141 6.31 21.78 -29.85
C PRO A 141 5.12 21.90 -30.83
N PRO A 142 4.14 22.77 -30.53
CA PRO A 142 3.02 23.00 -31.42
C PRO A 142 3.50 23.61 -32.75
N PRO A 143 2.86 23.25 -33.89
CA PRO A 143 3.11 23.94 -35.15
C PRO A 143 2.71 25.42 -35.05
N ARG A 144 3.49 26.24 -35.77
CA ARG A 144 3.50 27.71 -35.73
C ARG A 144 2.14 28.37 -35.93
#